data_AF-A0A1T5DCN0-F1
#
_entry.id   AF-A0A1T5DCN0-F1
#
_cell.length_a   1.000
_cell.length_b   1.000
_cell.length_c   1.000
_cell.angle_alpha   90.00
_cell.angle_beta   90.00
_cell.angle_gamma   90.00
#
_symmetry.space_group_name_H-M   'P 1'
#
loop_
_entity.id
_entity.type
_entity.pdbx_description
1 polymer ?
#
loop_
_entity_poly.entity_id
_entity_poly.type
_entity_poly.pdbx_seq_one_letter_code
_entity_poly.pdbx_strand_id
1 'polypeptide(L)'
;METQVEKGAPSGLELFYQTLLQEIYWCELHLRDVLESMEERASTDELKTAFRNHREETNNQVSRLEKIFYKKGVGAQPVFCVGMQGLFDEGWQVIDETEEGSAHRDAALIVAAQKVEHYEIATYGSLSTLAKTLGYQEAADLLEQTLAEEKKADATLTTLAERDINTEASIEPASEEQLPPTDTSSITTESDPAVDAMKAGIDGMDAGASSKPTHEGAEASAPGSADALLVNDDGTPKAKKRSTRKAKA
;
A
#
# COMPACT_ATOMS: atom_id res chain seq x y z
N MET A 1 -18.61 -47.09 -6.48
CA MET A 1 -17.73 -46.76 -5.35
C MET A 1 -16.75 -45.73 -5.85
N GLU A 2 -17.06 -44.44 -5.66
CA GLU A 2 -16.08 -43.38 -5.92
C GLU A 2 -15.01 -43.48 -4.84
N THR A 3 -13.81 -43.81 -5.26
CA THR A 3 -12.61 -43.73 -4.43
C THR A 3 -12.44 -42.29 -4.00
N GLN A 4 -12.76 -42.01 -2.73
CA GLN A 4 -12.30 -40.80 -2.07
C GLN A 4 -10.77 -40.87 -2.03
N VAL A 5 -10.13 -40.10 -2.91
CA VAL A 5 -8.70 -39.85 -2.83
C VAL A 5 -8.48 -39.11 -1.52
N GLU A 6 -7.81 -39.72 -0.56
CA GLU A 6 -7.32 -39.02 0.63
C GLU A 6 -6.48 -37.83 0.15
N LYS A 7 -6.97 -36.60 0.36
CA LYS A 7 -6.15 -35.41 0.20
C LYS A 7 -5.06 -35.48 1.28
N GLY A 8 -3.84 -35.82 0.87
CA GLY A 8 -2.67 -35.67 1.72
C GLY A 8 -2.51 -34.22 2.21
N ALA A 9 -1.69 -34.01 3.23
CA ALA A 9 -1.39 -32.68 3.75
C ALA A 9 -0.94 -31.72 2.62
N PRO A 10 -1.32 -30.42 2.67
CA PRO A 10 -0.97 -29.46 1.64
C PRO A 10 0.55 -29.33 1.52
N SER A 11 1.03 -29.11 0.30
CA SER A 11 2.46 -28.82 0.07
C SER A 11 2.83 -27.45 0.66
N GLY A 12 4.11 -27.21 0.93
CA GLY A 12 4.58 -25.89 1.37
C GLY A 12 4.27 -24.79 0.34
N LEU A 13 4.27 -25.13 -0.96
CA LEU A 13 3.90 -24.21 -2.03
C LEU A 13 2.41 -23.87 -2.02
N GLU A 14 1.56 -24.85 -1.74
CA GLU A 14 0.11 -24.65 -1.61
C GLU A 14 -0.22 -23.76 -0.41
N LEU A 15 0.47 -23.96 0.72
CA LEU A 15 0.34 -23.10 1.90
C LEU A 15 0.78 -21.67 1.58
N PHE A 16 1.93 -21.49 0.93
CA PHE A 16 2.43 -20.16 0.55
C PHE A 16 1.48 -19.45 -0.43
N TYR A 17 0.98 -20.16 -1.44
CA TYR A 17 -0.04 -19.64 -2.36
C TYR A 17 -1.29 -19.18 -1.61
N GLN A 18 -1.76 -19.97 -0.63
CA GLN A 18 -2.92 -19.61 0.17
C GLN A 18 -2.67 -18.35 1.00
N THR A 19 -1.51 -18.22 1.65
CA THR A 19 -1.15 -17.02 2.41
C THR A 19 -1.14 -15.78 1.51
N LEU A 20 -0.46 -15.83 0.37
CA LEU A 20 -0.42 -14.70 -0.57
C LEU A 20 -1.82 -14.31 -1.08
N LEU A 21 -2.69 -15.29 -1.33
CA LEU A 21 -4.06 -15.05 -1.78
C LEU A 21 -4.89 -14.35 -0.68
N GLN A 22 -4.66 -14.70 0.58
CA GLN A 22 -5.34 -14.06 1.72
C GLN A 22 -4.80 -12.66 2.00
N GLU A 23 -3.50 -12.44 1.81
CA GLU A 23 -2.86 -11.12 1.93
C GLU A 23 -3.36 -10.16 0.85
N ILE A 24 -3.34 -10.56 -0.42
CA ILE A 24 -3.84 -9.70 -1.50
C ILE A 24 -5.35 -9.43 -1.35
N TYR A 25 -6.13 -10.38 -0.84
CA TYR A 25 -7.54 -10.14 -0.52
C TYR A 25 -7.74 -9.09 0.58
N TRP A 26 -6.87 -9.06 1.58
CA TRP A 26 -6.86 -7.97 2.56
C TRP A 26 -6.52 -6.63 1.88
N CYS A 27 -5.49 -6.60 1.03
CA CYS A 27 -5.08 -5.39 0.31
C CYS A 27 -6.26 -4.78 -0.45
N GLU A 28 -6.91 -5.58 -1.29
CA GLU A 28 -8.02 -5.17 -2.16
C GLU A 28 -9.23 -4.63 -1.39
N LEU A 29 -9.55 -5.24 -0.23
CA LEU A 29 -10.62 -4.75 0.63
C LEU A 29 -10.31 -3.35 1.19
N HIS A 30 -9.06 -3.09 1.57
CA HIS A 30 -8.64 -1.81 2.15
C HIS A 30 -8.38 -0.75 1.07
N LEU A 31 -7.89 -1.17 -0.09
CA LEU A 31 -7.59 -0.30 -1.21
C LEU A 31 -8.83 0.48 -1.68
N ARG A 32 -10.02 -0.09 -1.55
CA ARG A 32 -11.29 0.61 -1.84
C ARG A 32 -11.45 1.94 -1.08
N ASP A 33 -11.14 1.93 0.21
CA ASP A 33 -11.29 3.10 1.07
C ASP A 33 -10.12 4.08 0.86
N VAL A 34 -8.93 3.55 0.56
CA VAL A 34 -7.75 4.33 0.15
C VAL A 34 -8.04 5.08 -1.15
N LEU A 35 -8.60 4.42 -2.17
CA LEU A 35 -8.91 5.01 -3.46
C LEU A 35 -10.01 6.07 -3.37
N GLU A 36 -11.01 5.87 -2.50
CA GLU A 36 -11.99 6.91 -2.19
C GLU A 36 -11.30 8.14 -1.58
N SER A 37 -10.39 7.94 -0.64
CA SER A 37 -9.63 9.04 -0.01
C SER A 37 -8.69 9.73 -1.00
N MET A 38 -8.06 8.99 -1.92
CA MET A 38 -7.23 9.54 -2.99
C MET A 38 -8.06 10.35 -3.99
N GLU A 39 -9.25 9.87 -4.36
CA GLU A 39 -10.22 10.60 -5.19
C GLU A 39 -10.58 11.95 -4.54
N GLU A 40 -10.87 11.98 -3.24
CA GLU A 40 -11.23 13.22 -2.53
C GLU A 40 -10.07 14.23 -2.45
N ARG A 41 -8.83 13.75 -2.41
CA ARG A 41 -7.61 14.57 -2.24
C ARG A 41 -7.02 15.05 -3.56
N ALA A 42 -7.36 14.42 -4.68
CA ALA A 42 -6.93 14.84 -6.00
C ALA A 42 -7.52 16.22 -6.37
N SER A 43 -6.78 17.01 -7.12
CA SER A 43 -7.20 18.33 -7.58
C SER A 43 -7.85 18.27 -8.97
N THR A 44 -7.26 17.49 -9.88
CA THR A 44 -7.67 17.36 -11.28
C THR A 44 -8.81 16.36 -11.49
N ASP A 45 -9.74 16.69 -12.39
CA ASP A 45 -10.92 15.83 -12.67
C ASP A 45 -10.50 14.50 -13.31
N GLU A 46 -9.43 14.50 -14.10
CA GLU A 46 -8.84 13.31 -14.71
C GLU A 46 -8.29 12.35 -13.66
N LEU A 47 -7.54 12.85 -12.67
CA LEU A 47 -6.98 12.00 -11.60
C LEU A 47 -8.07 11.46 -10.68
N LYS A 48 -9.07 12.29 -10.33
CA LYS A 48 -10.28 11.84 -9.62
C LYS A 48 -10.98 10.69 -10.34
N THR A 49 -11.13 10.85 -11.66
CA THR A 49 -11.77 9.83 -12.50
C THR A 49 -10.94 8.56 -12.55
N ALA A 50 -9.61 8.65 -12.61
CA ALA A 50 -8.73 7.49 -12.56
C ALA A 50 -8.91 6.70 -11.24
N PHE A 51 -8.88 7.36 -10.08
CA PHE A 51 -9.09 6.70 -8.79
C PHE A 51 -10.49 6.10 -8.64
N ARG A 52 -11.52 6.81 -9.10
CA ARG A 52 -12.89 6.28 -9.09
C ARG A 52 -13.03 5.01 -9.93
N ASN A 53 -12.51 5.04 -11.15
CA ASN A 53 -12.55 3.90 -12.07
C ASN A 53 -11.76 2.72 -11.49
N HIS A 54 -10.58 2.98 -10.94
CA HIS A 54 -9.76 1.94 -10.34
C HIS A 54 -10.47 1.33 -9.12
N ARG A 55 -11.15 2.12 -8.30
CA ARG A 55 -11.99 1.60 -7.19
C ARG A 55 -13.11 0.69 -7.68
N GLU A 56 -13.71 0.96 -8.84
CA GLU A 56 -14.68 0.05 -9.46
C GLU A 56 -14.02 -1.26 -9.94
N GLU A 57 -12.83 -1.18 -10.55
CA GLU A 57 -12.02 -2.33 -10.92
C GLU A 57 -11.65 -3.19 -9.69
N THR A 58 -11.18 -2.59 -8.59
CA THR A 58 -10.93 -3.21 -7.27
C THR A 58 -12.13 -3.99 -6.73
N ASN A 59 -13.35 -3.45 -6.84
CA ASN A 59 -14.54 -4.20 -6.41
C ASN A 59 -14.78 -5.48 -7.23
N ASN A 60 -14.43 -5.45 -8.52
CA ASN A 60 -14.49 -6.63 -9.38
C ASN A 60 -13.36 -7.62 -9.04
N GLN A 61 -12.16 -7.12 -8.71
CA GLN A 61 -11.00 -7.91 -8.30
C GLN A 61 -11.28 -8.68 -7.01
N VAL A 62 -11.85 -8.03 -5.99
CA VAL A 62 -12.39 -8.67 -4.77
C VAL A 62 -13.34 -9.81 -5.12
N SER A 63 -14.28 -9.58 -6.03
CA SER A 63 -15.24 -10.61 -6.48
C SER A 63 -14.56 -11.81 -7.16
N ARG A 64 -13.47 -11.57 -7.93
CA ARG A 64 -12.66 -12.66 -8.52
C ARG A 64 -11.93 -13.47 -7.46
N LEU A 65 -11.33 -12.81 -6.46
CA LEU A 65 -10.66 -13.49 -5.35
C LEU A 65 -11.65 -14.37 -4.57
N GLU A 66 -12.84 -13.85 -4.25
CA GLU A 66 -13.89 -14.62 -3.58
C GLU A 66 -14.32 -15.85 -4.39
N LYS A 67 -14.40 -15.73 -5.72
CA LYS A 67 -14.66 -16.86 -6.63
C LYS A 67 -13.53 -17.90 -6.57
N ILE A 68 -12.28 -17.48 -6.44
CA ILE A 68 -11.13 -18.40 -6.26
C ILE A 68 -11.23 -19.14 -4.92
N PHE A 69 -11.49 -18.43 -3.83
CA PHE A 69 -11.68 -19.05 -2.50
C PHE A 69 -12.83 -20.06 -2.51
N TYR A 70 -13.99 -19.67 -3.07
CA TYR A 70 -15.16 -20.54 -3.20
C TYR A 70 -14.82 -21.84 -3.96
N LYS A 71 -14.10 -21.75 -5.08
CA LYS A 71 -13.69 -22.92 -5.87
C LYS A 71 -12.74 -23.85 -5.13
N LYS A 72 -11.91 -23.31 -4.24
CA LYS A 72 -11.03 -24.11 -3.37
C LYS A 72 -11.79 -24.75 -2.20
N GLY A 73 -13.06 -24.39 -1.97
CA GLY A 73 -13.86 -24.87 -0.86
C GLY A 73 -13.42 -24.30 0.49
N VAL A 74 -12.78 -23.13 0.49
CA VAL A 74 -12.33 -22.42 1.69
C VAL A 74 -13.04 -21.07 1.79
N GLY A 75 -13.29 -20.60 3.01
CA GLY A 75 -13.81 -19.25 3.21
C GLY A 75 -12.77 -18.21 2.83
N ALA A 76 -13.19 -17.14 2.16
CA ALA A 76 -12.36 -15.95 1.98
C ALA A 76 -12.07 -15.36 3.36
N GLN A 77 -10.79 -15.33 3.75
CA GLN A 77 -10.35 -14.81 5.04
C GLN A 77 -9.16 -13.88 4.78
N PRO A 78 -9.31 -12.58 5.03
CA PRO A 78 -8.23 -11.64 4.80
C PRO A 78 -7.13 -11.83 5.85
N VAL A 79 -5.88 -11.77 5.42
CA VAL A 79 -4.70 -11.76 6.29
C VAL A 79 -4.01 -10.41 6.13
N PHE A 80 -3.71 -9.74 7.24
CA PHE A 80 -3.10 -8.41 7.24
C PHE A 80 -1.79 -8.40 6.45
N CYS A 81 -1.68 -7.51 5.46
CA CYS A 81 -0.50 -7.39 4.62
C CYS A 81 0.36 -6.21 5.09
N VAL A 82 1.44 -6.53 5.83
CA VAL A 82 2.37 -5.52 6.38
C VAL A 82 3.00 -4.68 5.26
N GLY A 83 3.37 -5.31 4.14
CA GLY A 83 4.00 -4.63 3.00
C GLY A 83 3.08 -3.58 2.40
N MET A 84 1.82 -3.94 2.13
CA MET A 84 0.84 -3.01 1.57
C MET A 84 0.48 -1.89 2.55
N GLN A 85 0.29 -2.19 3.83
CA GLN A 85 0.04 -1.14 4.84
C GLN A 85 1.17 -0.11 4.87
N GLY A 86 2.44 -0.57 4.80
CA GLY A 86 3.58 0.33 4.77
C GLY A 86 3.57 1.27 3.56
N LEU A 87 3.12 0.81 2.39
CA LEU A 87 2.96 1.65 1.19
C LEU A 87 1.87 2.70 1.36
N PHE A 88 0.75 2.33 2.01
CA PHE A 88 -0.31 3.30 2.34
C PHE A 88 0.21 4.37 3.30
N ASP A 89 0.89 3.96 4.37
CA ASP A 89 1.42 4.88 5.38
C ASP A 89 2.46 5.83 4.77
N GLU A 90 3.39 5.31 3.95
CA GLU A 90 4.37 6.12 3.22
C GLU A 90 3.68 7.11 2.26
N GLY A 91 2.67 6.65 1.52
CA GLY A 91 1.90 7.49 0.61
C GLY A 91 1.22 8.65 1.34
N TRP A 92 0.54 8.37 2.44
CA TRP A 92 -0.16 9.39 3.22
C TRP A 92 0.79 10.39 3.86
N GLN A 93 1.93 9.94 4.37
CA GLN A 93 2.95 10.84 4.91
C GLN A 93 3.36 11.89 3.86
N VAL A 94 3.69 11.46 2.64
CA VAL A 94 4.11 12.39 1.58
C VAL A 94 2.97 13.30 1.15
N ILE A 95 1.75 12.77 0.99
CA ILE A 95 0.58 13.56 0.56
C ILE A 95 0.23 14.63 1.61
N ASP A 96 0.31 14.32 2.90
CA ASP A 96 -0.01 15.26 3.98
C ASP A 96 1.01 16.42 4.09
N GLU A 97 2.22 16.26 3.55
CA GLU A 97 3.26 17.30 3.47
C GLU A 97 3.09 18.25 2.25
N THR A 98 2.11 17.99 1.38
CA THR A 98 1.80 18.83 0.21
C THR A 98 0.66 19.81 0.49
N GLU A 99 0.56 20.91 -0.27
CA GLU A 99 -0.57 21.84 -0.15
C GLU A 99 -1.85 21.23 -0.75
N GLU A 100 -3.01 21.46 -0.12
CA GLU A 100 -4.29 20.97 -0.63
C GLU A 100 -4.65 21.60 -1.98
N GLY A 101 -5.01 20.76 -2.96
CA GLY A 101 -5.38 21.21 -4.30
C GLY A 101 -4.22 21.64 -5.18
N SER A 102 -2.98 21.42 -4.75
CA SER A 102 -1.78 21.77 -5.52
C SER A 102 -1.39 20.68 -6.53
N ALA A 103 -0.68 21.04 -7.60
CA ALA A 103 -0.18 20.09 -8.58
C ALA A 103 0.90 19.18 -7.97
N HIS A 104 1.67 19.67 -7.00
CA HIS A 104 2.59 18.85 -6.21
C HIS A 104 1.85 17.73 -5.46
N ARG A 105 0.66 18.01 -4.89
CA ARG A 105 -0.17 16.98 -4.26
C ARG A 105 -0.62 15.91 -5.25
N ASP A 106 -1.07 16.29 -6.45
CA ASP A 106 -1.48 15.34 -7.48
C ASP A 106 -0.31 14.46 -7.95
N ALA A 107 0.90 15.03 -8.06
CA ALA A 107 2.10 14.26 -8.36
C ALA A 107 2.43 13.25 -7.24
N ALA A 108 2.32 13.67 -5.97
CA ALA A 108 2.51 12.79 -4.82
C ALA A 108 1.48 11.65 -4.78
N LEU A 109 0.20 11.96 -5.04
CA LEU A 109 -0.88 10.98 -5.14
C LEU A 109 -0.60 9.93 -6.21
N ILE A 110 -0.14 10.36 -7.40
CA ILE A 110 0.20 9.42 -8.48
C ILE A 110 1.34 8.51 -8.05
N VAL A 111 2.44 9.06 -7.53
CA VAL A 111 3.59 8.23 -7.13
C VAL A 111 3.22 7.24 -6.02
N ALA A 112 2.39 7.66 -5.05
CA ALA A 112 1.88 6.77 -4.01
C ALA A 112 1.04 5.63 -4.59
N ALA A 113 0.11 5.93 -5.50
CA ALA A 113 -0.71 4.94 -6.17
C ALA A 113 0.12 3.98 -7.03
N GLN A 114 1.09 4.46 -7.81
CA GLN A 114 1.95 3.59 -8.63
C GLN A 114 2.77 2.61 -7.78
N LYS A 115 3.21 2.99 -6.57
CA LYS A 115 3.88 2.06 -5.66
C LYS A 115 2.96 0.91 -5.25
N VAL A 116 1.68 1.20 -4.99
CA VAL A 116 0.64 0.20 -4.72
C VAL A 116 0.44 -0.70 -5.94
N GLU A 117 0.23 -0.13 -7.12
CA GLU A 117 0.07 -0.89 -8.37
C GLU A 117 1.25 -1.86 -8.61
N HIS A 118 2.49 -1.39 -8.41
CA HIS A 118 3.67 -2.22 -8.61
C HIS A 118 3.74 -3.39 -7.62
N TYR A 119 3.28 -3.21 -6.38
CA TYR A 119 3.14 -4.29 -5.41
C TYR A 119 2.12 -5.33 -5.89
N GLU A 120 0.97 -4.88 -6.39
CA GLU A 120 -0.11 -5.75 -6.88
C GLU A 120 0.29 -6.49 -8.16
N ILE A 121 0.95 -5.82 -9.10
CA ILE A 121 1.52 -6.42 -10.32
C ILE A 121 2.49 -7.55 -9.97
N ALA A 122 3.39 -7.32 -9.00
CA ALA A 122 4.32 -8.34 -8.55
C ALA A 122 3.60 -9.52 -7.88
N THR A 123 2.60 -9.23 -7.05
CA THR A 123 1.84 -10.23 -6.30
C THR A 123 0.95 -11.08 -7.21
N TYR A 124 0.15 -10.46 -8.07
CA TYR A 124 -0.71 -11.17 -9.02
C TYR A 124 0.06 -11.95 -10.08
N GLY A 125 1.19 -11.42 -10.56
CA GLY A 125 2.11 -12.15 -11.45
C GLY A 125 2.64 -13.43 -10.80
N SER A 126 3.02 -13.33 -9.52
CA SER A 126 3.49 -14.47 -8.73
C SER A 126 2.36 -15.47 -8.46
N LEU A 127 1.20 -15.01 -8.00
CA LEU A 127 0.03 -15.84 -7.71
C LEU A 127 -0.46 -16.60 -8.95
N SER A 128 -0.51 -15.96 -10.12
CA SER A 128 -0.88 -16.63 -11.38
C SER A 128 0.08 -17.77 -11.70
N THR A 129 1.39 -17.52 -11.59
CA THR A 129 2.43 -18.53 -11.87
C THR A 129 2.33 -19.69 -10.89
N LEU A 130 2.19 -19.41 -9.59
CA LEU A 130 1.98 -20.41 -8.55
C LEU A 130 0.71 -21.24 -8.78
N ALA A 131 -0.40 -20.59 -9.14
CA ALA A 131 -1.66 -21.27 -9.46
C ALA A 131 -1.47 -22.25 -10.62
N LYS A 132 -0.76 -21.87 -11.69
CA LYS A 132 -0.42 -22.78 -12.81
C LYS A 132 0.41 -23.97 -12.34
N THR A 133 1.45 -23.72 -11.54
CA THR A 133 2.32 -24.79 -10.99
C THR A 133 1.53 -25.80 -10.14
N LEU A 134 0.54 -25.33 -9.38
CA LEU A 134 -0.33 -26.17 -8.53
C LEU A 134 -1.51 -26.79 -9.30
N GLY A 135 -1.66 -26.51 -10.59
CA GLY A 135 -2.75 -27.03 -11.42
C GLY A 135 -4.10 -26.32 -11.24
N TYR A 136 -4.13 -25.14 -10.63
CA TYR A 136 -5.33 -24.32 -10.43
C TYR A 136 -5.60 -23.41 -11.63
N GLN A 137 -5.79 -24.00 -12.81
CA GLN A 137 -5.86 -23.24 -14.08
C GLN A 137 -6.93 -22.14 -14.06
N GLU A 138 -8.15 -22.44 -13.58
CA GLU A 138 -9.21 -21.44 -13.50
C GLU A 138 -8.87 -20.27 -12.56
N ALA A 139 -8.10 -20.52 -11.49
CA ALA A 139 -7.65 -19.46 -10.61
C ALA A 139 -6.57 -18.61 -11.29
N ALA A 140 -5.63 -19.25 -12.01
CA ALA A 140 -4.61 -18.55 -12.79
C ALA A 140 -5.25 -17.60 -13.82
N ASP A 141 -6.26 -18.06 -14.56
CA ASP A 141 -6.95 -17.24 -15.57
C ASP A 141 -7.67 -16.03 -14.95
N LEU A 142 -8.19 -16.15 -13.74
CA LEU A 142 -8.80 -15.03 -13.00
C LEU A 142 -7.76 -14.05 -12.47
N LEU A 143 -6.63 -14.56 -11.95
CA LEU A 143 -5.52 -13.74 -11.46
C LEU A 143 -4.83 -12.98 -12.59
N GLU A 144 -4.76 -13.55 -13.79
CA GLU A 144 -4.22 -12.87 -14.98
C GLU A 144 -5.12 -11.74 -15.49
N GLN A 145 -6.44 -11.88 -15.34
CA GLN A 145 -7.37 -10.79 -15.63
C GLN A 145 -7.12 -9.61 -14.70
N THR A 146 -6.98 -9.88 -13.39
CA THR A 146 -6.62 -8.84 -12.42
C THR A 146 -5.27 -8.21 -12.73
N LEU A 147 -4.23 -9.01 -12.98
CA LEU A 147 -2.90 -8.51 -13.37
C LEU A 147 -2.93 -7.57 -14.59
N ALA A 148 -3.80 -7.82 -15.55
CA ALA A 148 -3.93 -6.99 -16.74
C ALA A 148 -4.60 -5.64 -16.44
N GLU A 149 -5.52 -5.61 -15.48
CA GLU A 149 -6.16 -4.39 -14.99
C GLU A 149 -5.14 -3.51 -14.24
N GLU A 150 -4.35 -4.07 -13.31
CA GLU A 150 -3.37 -3.26 -12.54
C GLU A 150 -2.31 -2.64 -13.44
N LYS A 151 -1.83 -3.42 -14.43
CA LYS A 151 -0.90 -2.88 -15.45
C LYS A 151 -1.50 -1.72 -16.24
N LYS A 152 -2.81 -1.74 -16.47
CA LYS A 152 -3.51 -0.68 -17.19
C LYS A 152 -3.78 0.53 -16.28
N ALA A 153 -4.06 0.31 -15.01
CA ALA A 153 -4.18 1.36 -14.00
C ALA A 153 -2.85 2.12 -13.84
N ASP A 154 -1.74 1.41 -13.65
CA ASP A 154 -0.39 1.99 -13.61
C ASP A 154 -0.03 2.76 -14.88
N ALA A 155 -0.33 2.21 -16.07
CA ALA A 155 -0.09 2.91 -17.33
C ALA A 155 -0.94 4.20 -17.47
N THR A 156 -2.15 4.19 -16.91
CA THR A 156 -3.03 5.37 -16.87
C THR A 156 -2.43 6.44 -15.96
N LEU A 157 -1.98 6.06 -14.76
CA LEU A 157 -1.30 6.95 -13.82
C LEU A 157 -0.03 7.56 -14.43
N THR A 158 0.79 6.74 -15.11
CA THR A 158 1.97 7.21 -15.85
C THR A 158 1.60 8.25 -16.90
N THR A 159 0.55 7.99 -17.68
CA THR A 159 0.09 8.93 -18.73
C THR A 159 -0.34 10.27 -18.13
N LEU A 160 -1.06 10.25 -16.99
CA LEU A 160 -1.48 11.47 -16.29
C LEU A 160 -0.28 12.26 -15.76
N ALA A 161 0.70 11.56 -15.18
CA ALA A 161 1.94 12.16 -14.68
C ALA A 161 2.72 12.86 -15.81
N GLU A 162 2.93 12.18 -16.94
CA GLU A 162 3.74 12.67 -18.06
C GLU A 162 3.11 13.85 -18.82
N ARG A 163 1.77 13.94 -18.85
CA ARG A 163 1.07 14.98 -19.60
C ARG A 163 1.15 16.34 -18.92
N ASP A 164 0.42 16.47 -17.81
CA ASP A 164 0.04 17.77 -17.27
C ASP A 164 0.52 17.91 -15.83
N ILE A 165 0.33 16.87 -14.99
CA ILE A 165 0.55 16.97 -13.53
C ILE A 165 2.01 17.22 -13.17
N ASN A 166 2.98 16.46 -13.71
CA ASN A 166 4.39 16.72 -13.40
C ASN A 166 4.87 18.06 -13.96
N THR A 167 4.35 18.47 -15.13
CA THR A 167 4.68 19.75 -15.74
C THR A 167 4.18 20.90 -14.88
N GLU A 168 2.93 20.84 -14.43
CA GLU A 168 2.32 21.82 -13.53
C GLU A 168 3.03 21.87 -12.17
N ALA A 169 3.31 20.71 -11.56
CA ALA A 169 4.05 20.62 -10.31
C ALA A 169 5.47 21.22 -10.42
N SER A 170 6.13 21.09 -11.58
CA SER A 170 7.49 21.60 -11.78
C SER A 170 7.61 23.13 -11.82
N ILE A 171 6.51 23.83 -12.08
CA ILE A 171 6.45 25.30 -12.14
C ILE A 171 5.69 25.92 -10.96
N GLU A 172 5.10 25.09 -10.10
CA GLU A 172 4.48 25.49 -8.85
C GLU A 172 5.55 26.00 -7.87
N PRO A 173 5.41 27.23 -7.33
CA PRO A 173 6.37 27.73 -6.37
C PRO A 173 6.23 26.94 -5.06
N ALA A 174 7.36 26.46 -4.52
CA ALA A 174 7.39 25.88 -3.19
C ALA A 174 6.93 26.90 -2.14
N SER A 175 6.13 26.47 -1.17
CA SER A 175 5.78 27.29 -0.02
C SER A 175 7.02 27.58 0.85
N GLU A 176 7.06 28.72 1.55
CA GLU A 176 8.19 29.07 2.43
C GLU A 176 8.43 28.03 3.52
N GLU A 177 7.41 27.29 3.94
CA GLU A 177 7.48 26.22 4.93
C GLU A 177 8.12 24.93 4.39
N GLN A 178 8.08 24.71 3.07
CA GLN A 178 8.73 23.59 2.38
C GLN A 178 10.20 23.88 2.03
N LEU A 179 10.65 25.14 2.11
CA LEU A 179 12.03 25.50 1.82
C LEU A 179 12.94 25.12 2.99
N PRO A 180 14.14 24.56 2.74
CA PRO A 180 15.13 24.42 3.79
C PRO A 180 15.47 25.80 4.37
N PRO A 181 15.81 25.89 5.67
CA PRO A 181 16.10 27.16 6.31
C PRO A 181 17.18 27.91 5.52
N THR A 182 16.84 29.15 5.14
CA THR A 182 17.69 30.01 4.29
C THR A 182 18.95 30.50 5.02
N ASP A 183 19.00 30.34 6.35
CA ASP A 183 20.17 30.66 7.16
C ASP A 183 21.09 29.43 7.32
N THR A 184 21.91 29.19 6.29
CA THR A 184 23.01 28.22 6.34
C THR A 184 24.24 28.75 7.07
N SER A 185 24.19 29.95 7.68
CA SER A 185 25.37 30.52 8.38
C SER A 185 25.80 29.73 9.62
N SER A 186 25.00 28.74 10.03
CA SER A 186 25.32 27.79 11.11
C SER A 186 25.92 26.46 10.63
N ILE A 187 25.90 26.15 9.32
CA ILE A 187 26.53 24.94 8.77
C ILE A 187 27.99 25.28 8.48
N THR A 188 28.82 25.27 9.52
CA THR A 188 30.28 25.29 9.35
C THR A 188 30.70 23.91 8.84
N THR A 189 30.91 23.81 7.53
CA THR A 189 31.64 22.71 6.91
C THR A 189 32.99 22.55 7.62
N GLU A 190 33.32 21.29 7.94
CA GLU A 190 34.60 20.74 8.43
C GLU A 190 34.70 20.23 9.87
N SER A 191 33.65 20.28 10.71
CA SER A 191 33.72 19.62 12.03
C SER A 191 32.39 19.03 12.54
N ASP A 192 31.57 18.49 11.62
CA ASP A 192 30.38 17.75 12.02
C ASP A 192 30.72 16.25 12.18
N PRO A 193 30.55 15.65 13.37
CA PRO A 193 30.80 14.22 13.60
C PRO A 193 30.01 13.28 12.67
N ALA A 194 28.92 13.76 12.05
CA ALA A 194 28.18 13.01 11.03
C ALA A 194 29.00 12.76 9.74
N VAL A 195 29.87 13.71 9.35
CA VAL A 195 30.72 13.58 8.15
C VAL A 195 31.87 12.61 8.39
N ASP A 196 32.41 12.58 9.61
CA ASP A 196 33.45 11.62 10.01
C ASP A 196 32.88 10.19 10.13
N ALA A 197 31.65 10.05 10.63
CA ALA A 197 30.94 8.76 10.65
C ALA A 197 30.67 8.23 9.24
N MET A 198 30.33 9.12 8.29
CA MET A 198 30.10 8.74 6.90
C MET A 198 31.40 8.32 6.20
N LYS A 199 32.53 8.99 6.46
CA LYS A 199 33.85 8.59 5.92
C LYS A 199 34.36 7.26 6.50
N ALA A 200 34.12 7.00 7.79
CA ALA A 200 34.51 5.73 8.43
C ALA A 200 33.74 4.51 7.89
N GLY A 201 32.52 4.71 7.38
CA GLY A 201 31.70 3.62 6.81
C GLY A 201 32.15 3.15 5.43
N ILE A 202 32.90 3.95 4.68
CA ILE A 202 33.29 3.65 3.29
C ILE A 202 34.57 2.80 3.23
N ASP A 203 35.47 2.95 4.22
CA ASP A 203 36.72 2.19 4.31
C ASP A 203 36.54 0.75 4.84
N GLY A 204 35.32 0.36 5.23
CA GLY A 204 35.00 -0.95 5.81
C GLY A 204 34.50 -2.02 4.84
N MET A 205 34.24 -1.69 3.57
CA MET A 205 33.83 -2.67 2.56
C MET A 205 35.04 -3.31 1.87
N ASP A 206 35.78 -4.14 2.61
CA ASP A 206 36.60 -5.19 1.98
C ASP A 206 35.96 -6.56 2.23
N ALA A 207 35.92 -7.36 1.17
CA ALA A 207 35.12 -8.57 1.04
C ALA A 207 35.68 -9.73 1.86
N GLY A 208 34.85 -10.39 2.67
CA GLY A 208 35.30 -11.58 3.42
C GLY A 208 34.22 -12.34 4.19
N ALA A 209 33.60 -13.29 3.49
CA ALA A 209 33.11 -14.60 3.99
C ALA A 209 32.45 -14.74 5.38
N SER A 210 31.20 -15.23 5.33
CA SER A 210 30.64 -16.33 6.14
C SER A 210 30.45 -16.13 7.65
N SER A 211 29.19 -16.10 8.11
CA SER A 211 28.74 -16.89 9.27
C SER A 211 27.21 -16.92 9.38
N LYS A 212 26.72 -18.08 9.83
CA LYS A 212 25.32 -18.48 10.01
C LYS A 212 24.67 -17.89 11.29
N PRO A 213 23.34 -18.00 11.47
CA PRO A 213 22.55 -17.13 12.35
C PRO A 213 22.51 -17.60 13.80
N THR A 214 22.21 -16.66 14.71
CA THR A 214 21.69 -16.95 16.05
C THR A 214 20.46 -16.08 16.31
N HIS A 215 19.48 -16.69 16.98
CA HIS A 215 18.12 -16.23 17.16
C HIS A 215 17.91 -15.98 18.66
N GLU A 216 17.40 -14.83 19.04
CA GLU A 216 16.79 -14.47 20.34
C GLU A 216 16.33 -13.01 20.16
N GLY A 217 15.04 -12.70 20.02
CA GLY A 217 14.06 -12.73 21.10
C GLY A 217 13.96 -11.33 21.73
N ALA A 218 13.19 -10.42 21.13
CA ALA A 218 12.76 -9.18 21.77
C ALA A 218 11.46 -8.67 21.13
N GLU A 219 10.37 -8.76 21.90
CA GLU A 219 9.15 -7.98 21.69
C GLU A 219 9.50 -6.49 21.79
N ALA A 220 9.08 -5.70 20.80
CA ALA A 220 9.07 -4.25 20.89
C ALA A 220 7.74 -3.74 20.33
N SER A 221 6.84 -3.46 21.25
CA SER A 221 5.64 -2.64 21.12
C SER A 221 5.95 -1.27 20.50
N ALA A 222 5.25 -0.91 19.43
CA ALA A 222 5.24 0.43 18.88
C ALA A 222 4.13 1.29 19.55
N PRO A 223 4.41 2.55 19.95
CA PRO A 223 3.36 3.50 20.27
C PRO A 223 3.30 4.67 19.25
N GLY A 224 2.05 5.00 18.87
CA GLY A 224 1.61 6.32 18.41
C GLY A 224 1.75 6.59 16.90
N SER A 225 0.74 7.06 16.17
CA SER A 225 -0.55 7.62 16.60
C SER A 225 -1.62 7.57 15.48
N ALA A 226 -2.77 7.01 15.81
CA ALA A 226 -4.06 7.45 15.30
C ALA A 226 -5.02 7.53 16.50
N ASP A 227 -5.25 8.75 17.01
CA ASP A 227 -6.41 9.01 17.87
C ASP A 227 -7.68 8.70 17.05
N ALA A 228 -8.71 8.01 17.53
CA ALA A 228 -8.93 7.43 18.84
C ALA A 228 -10.02 6.34 18.72
N LEU A 229 -9.71 5.17 19.26
CA LEU A 229 -10.68 4.13 19.63
C LEU A 229 -11.71 4.70 20.63
N LEU A 230 -12.98 4.80 20.23
CA LEU A 230 -14.09 5.04 21.16
C LEU A 230 -14.78 3.73 21.53
N VAL A 231 -14.07 2.91 22.30
CA VAL A 231 -14.62 1.72 22.98
C VAL A 231 -14.32 1.81 24.47
N ASN A 232 -15.25 1.35 25.31
CA ASN A 232 -14.97 1.09 26.72
C ASN A 232 -14.05 -0.14 26.84
N ASP A 233 -13.42 -0.35 28.00
CA ASP A 233 -12.55 -1.51 28.27
C ASP A 233 -13.25 -2.89 28.12
N ASP A 234 -14.57 -2.92 27.95
CA ASP A 234 -15.39 -4.11 27.68
C ASP A 234 -15.76 -4.30 26.19
N GLY A 235 -15.22 -3.48 25.29
CA GLY A 235 -15.47 -3.57 23.85
C GLY A 235 -16.80 -2.97 23.38
N THR A 236 -17.54 -2.24 24.24
CA THR A 236 -18.78 -1.57 23.83
C THR A 236 -18.56 -0.12 23.35
N PRO A 237 -19.29 0.35 22.30
CA PRO A 237 -19.15 1.72 21.80
C PRO A 237 -19.67 2.78 22.78
N LYS A 238 -18.93 3.88 23.00
CA LYS A 238 -19.38 5.03 23.82
C LYS A 238 -20.43 5.87 23.06
N ALA A 239 -21.60 6.09 23.66
CA ALA A 239 -22.70 6.86 23.06
C ALA A 239 -22.36 8.35 22.85
N LYS A 240 -22.59 8.87 21.63
CA LYS A 240 -22.44 10.30 21.28
C LYS A 240 -23.41 11.18 22.10
N LYS A 241 -22.89 12.18 22.83
CA LYS A 241 -23.72 13.25 23.41
C LYS A 241 -24.34 14.10 22.28
N ARG A 242 -25.67 14.03 22.13
CA ARG A 242 -26.45 14.96 21.27
C ARG A 242 -26.30 16.38 21.81
N SER A 243 -25.65 17.25 21.02
CA SER A 243 -25.71 18.70 21.21
C SER A 243 -27.09 19.20 20.75
N THR A 244 -27.92 19.64 21.69
CA THR A 244 -29.18 20.33 21.39
C THR A 244 -28.88 21.80 21.11
N ARG A 245 -28.88 22.21 19.83
CA ARG A 245 -29.04 23.63 19.47
C ARG A 245 -30.49 24.04 19.75
N LYS A 246 -30.68 24.95 20.71
CA LYS A 246 -31.95 25.67 20.93
C LYS A 246 -32.22 26.55 19.72
N ALA A 247 -33.39 26.39 19.11
CA ALA A 247 -34.01 27.40 18.26
C ALA A 247 -34.33 28.63 19.11
N LYS A 248 -33.97 29.82 18.62
CA LYS A 248 -34.55 31.09 19.07
C LYS A 248 -35.49 31.59 17.97
N ALA A 249 -36.68 31.99 18.42
CA ALA A 249 -37.69 32.72 17.68
C ALA A 249 -37.18 34.09 17.20
#